data_AF-A0A497FKQ9-F1
#
_entry.id   AF-A0A497FKQ9-F1
#
_cell.length_a   1.000
_cell.length_b   1.000
_cell.length_c   1.000
_cell.angle_alpha   90.00
_cell.angle_beta   90.00
_cell.angle_gamma   90.00
#
_symmetry.space_group_name_H-M   'P 1'
#
loop_
_entity.id
_entity.type
_entity.pdbx_description
1 polymer ?
#
loop_
_entity_poly.entity_id
_entity_poly.type
_entity_poly.pdbx_seq_one_letter_code
_entity_poly.pdbx_strand_id
1 'polypeptide(L)'
;MIFPIQELSIDKINQIKTMTKLRLLEKATRGWQRPISNYVIREVVFGDSTVTDIYDIEPRTAVSAGIPQWAFDANDLTADDLSSVVKAGEDIDDDAYIGFYGFFDLGLEAGETTGAADTPPSNGAFVSAKFVRGSSDLDFWQLEHLYSYDYVMGITNRPVIYTSDEKIDIKVCCTEATTDKFAGFRAYICEPAGRNISPTLGPELRAIYGVDSLDQLPLDEQKKVAVRAGIDPLTEVTPAMVDDIYNRAVQTLYQMVVDAGLANSIAEAKENYVIREAVGGDDSDATDFVDFDQSATAQTTGQQNWAQDASAITAGDLSSVLASGTKVPDKKFIAVIGFADKTANPSLIGMSLNDGAGMKEFWQTEHCYVANAKGGGLSQRITYFKQNSPFDIKMNFKVARDNFVIPRILICEQYGDVISSA
;
A
#
# COMPACT_ATOMS: atom_id res chain seq x y z
N MET A 1 11.30 18.34 -13.14
CA MET A 1 9.94 18.70 -13.57
C MET A 1 9.00 17.59 -13.14
N ILE A 2 7.94 17.97 -12.45
CA ILE A 2 6.87 17.09 -12.00
C ILE A 2 5.68 17.30 -12.96
N PHE A 3 5.08 16.22 -13.40
CA PHE A 3 3.98 16.21 -14.35
C PHE A 3 2.68 15.95 -13.60
N PRO A 4 1.60 16.71 -13.84
CA PRO A 4 0.28 16.39 -13.32
C PRO A 4 -0.12 14.98 -13.77
N ILE A 5 -0.68 14.18 -12.87
CA ILE A 5 -1.00 12.78 -13.17
C ILE A 5 -2.03 12.66 -14.30
N GLN A 6 -2.93 13.63 -14.42
CA GLN A 6 -3.98 13.72 -15.44
C GLN A 6 -3.44 13.98 -16.85
N GLU A 7 -2.21 14.48 -16.98
CA GLU A 7 -1.56 14.68 -18.29
C GLU A 7 -0.83 13.45 -18.79
N LEU A 8 -0.72 12.41 -17.96
CA LEU A 8 0.02 11.20 -18.25
C LEU A 8 -0.93 10.05 -18.56
N SER A 9 -0.54 9.21 -19.52
CA SER A 9 -1.19 7.91 -19.68
C SER A 9 -0.85 7.01 -18.49
N ILE A 10 -1.75 6.07 -18.18
CA ILE A 10 -1.52 5.07 -17.13
C ILE A 10 -0.23 4.27 -17.41
N ASP A 11 0.04 3.92 -18.67
CA ASP A 11 1.29 3.26 -19.05
C ASP A 11 2.53 4.09 -18.71
N LYS A 12 2.46 5.42 -18.87
CA LYS A 12 3.56 6.31 -18.52
C LYS A 12 3.76 6.41 -17.01
N ILE A 13 2.67 6.45 -16.24
CA ILE A 13 2.69 6.41 -14.78
C ILE A 13 3.38 5.11 -14.30
N ASN A 14 2.94 3.96 -14.84
CA ASN A 14 3.51 2.66 -14.51
C ASN A 14 4.98 2.52 -14.94
N GLN A 15 5.36 3.10 -16.08
CA GLN A 15 6.76 3.17 -16.50
C GLN A 15 7.60 3.95 -15.47
N ILE A 16 7.12 5.10 -15.00
CA ILE A 16 7.84 5.92 -14.00
C ILE A 16 8.01 5.15 -12.69
N LYS A 17 6.94 4.50 -12.19
CA LYS A 17 6.97 3.68 -10.97
C LYS A 17 7.96 2.52 -11.11
N THR A 18 7.87 1.77 -12.20
CA THR A 18 8.77 0.65 -12.51
C THR A 18 10.23 1.11 -12.58
N MET A 19 10.51 2.21 -13.29
CA MET A 19 11.88 2.75 -13.41
C MET A 19 12.44 3.23 -12.06
N THR A 20 11.59 3.81 -11.22
CA THR A 20 11.98 4.22 -9.86
C THR A 20 12.39 3.01 -9.03
N LYS A 21 11.54 1.97 -9.00
CA LYS A 21 11.82 0.71 -8.30
C LYS A 21 13.08 0.02 -8.81
N LEU A 22 13.28 -0.06 -10.13
CA LEU A 22 14.49 -0.63 -10.73
C LEU A 22 15.76 0.13 -10.35
N ARG A 23 15.72 1.47 -10.30
CA ARG A 23 16.87 2.28 -9.89
C ARG A 23 17.22 2.08 -8.41
N LEU A 24 16.21 1.90 -7.56
CA LEU A 24 16.43 1.59 -6.14
C LEU A 24 17.07 0.20 -5.99
N LEU A 25 16.51 -0.82 -6.64
CA LEU A 25 17.10 -2.17 -6.65
C LEU A 25 18.53 -2.17 -7.19
N GLU A 26 18.80 -1.45 -8.28
CA GLU A 26 20.14 -1.37 -8.86
C GLU A 26 21.13 -0.80 -7.84
N LYS A 27 20.74 0.24 -7.09
CA LYS A 27 21.58 0.81 -6.02
C LYS A 27 21.77 -0.16 -4.87
N ALA A 28 20.69 -0.74 -4.36
CA ALA A 28 20.73 -1.70 -3.24
C ALA A 28 21.58 -2.93 -3.56
N THR A 29 21.45 -3.44 -4.78
CA THR A 29 22.21 -4.60 -5.25
C THR A 29 23.62 -4.26 -5.75
N ARG A 30 24.05 -2.99 -5.66
CA ARG A 30 25.35 -2.48 -6.15
C ARG A 30 25.60 -2.82 -7.62
N GLY A 31 24.64 -2.49 -8.47
CA GLY A 31 24.68 -2.82 -9.89
C GLY A 31 24.45 -4.31 -10.15
N TRP A 32 23.51 -4.93 -9.43
CA TRP A 32 23.12 -6.34 -9.59
C TRP A 32 24.19 -7.35 -9.16
N GLN A 33 25.14 -6.93 -8.31
CA GLN A 33 26.20 -7.77 -7.75
C GLN A 33 25.75 -8.54 -6.51
N ARG A 34 24.75 -8.02 -5.78
CA ARG A 34 24.09 -8.71 -4.67
C ARG A 34 22.77 -9.34 -5.14
N PRO A 35 22.32 -10.45 -4.52
CA PRO A 35 21.04 -11.07 -4.83
C PRO A 35 19.87 -10.10 -4.64
N ILE A 36 18.96 -10.05 -5.62
CA ILE A 36 17.71 -9.27 -5.51
C ILE A 36 16.82 -9.83 -4.39
N SER A 37 16.89 -11.14 -4.15
CA SER A 37 16.15 -11.85 -3.09
C SER A 37 16.44 -11.35 -1.66
N ASN A 38 17.51 -10.58 -1.46
CA ASN A 38 17.82 -9.99 -0.17
C ASN A 38 17.06 -8.69 0.12
N TYR A 39 16.39 -8.11 -0.88
CA TYR A 39 15.80 -6.78 -0.80
C TYR A 39 14.32 -6.79 -1.15
N VAL A 40 13.54 -6.03 -0.37
CA VAL A 40 12.14 -5.75 -0.67
C VAL A 40 12.01 -4.31 -1.15
N ILE A 41 11.00 -4.06 -1.97
CA ILE A 41 10.52 -2.71 -2.26
C ILE A 41 9.11 -2.59 -1.72
N ARG A 42 8.78 -1.45 -1.11
CA ARG A 42 7.43 -1.08 -0.72
C ARG A 42 7.29 0.43 -0.73
N GLU A 43 6.06 0.93 -0.59
CA GLU A 43 5.83 2.35 -0.34
C GLU A 43 6.41 2.78 1.02
N VAL A 44 6.88 4.03 1.06
CA VAL A 44 7.31 4.70 2.29
C VAL A 44 6.10 5.04 3.14
N VAL A 45 6.20 4.84 4.46
CA VAL A 45 5.23 5.29 5.44
C VAL A 45 5.81 6.50 6.18
N PHE A 46 5.16 7.65 6.09
CA PHE A 46 5.52 8.81 6.89
C PHE A 46 4.91 8.66 8.28
N GLY A 47 5.71 8.93 9.31
CA GLY A 47 5.30 8.79 10.70
C GLY A 47 4.43 9.94 11.20
N ASP A 48 3.85 9.76 12.38
CA ASP A 48 3.27 10.87 13.15
C ASP A 48 3.24 10.57 14.67
N SER A 49 2.62 11.45 15.46
CA SER A 49 2.54 11.35 16.92
C SER A 49 1.68 10.18 17.43
N THR A 50 0.84 9.62 16.58
CA THR A 50 -0.10 8.54 16.86
C THR A 50 0.36 7.20 16.29
N VAL A 51 1.20 7.19 15.26
CA VAL A 51 1.66 5.98 14.58
C VAL A 51 2.99 5.56 15.16
N THR A 52 2.90 4.73 16.20
CA THR A 52 4.08 4.31 16.96
C THR A 52 4.74 3.05 16.40
N ASP A 53 4.00 2.27 15.61
CA ASP A 53 4.40 0.92 15.20
C ASP A 53 5.04 0.86 13.81
N ILE A 54 4.71 1.78 12.90
CA ILE A 54 5.03 1.64 11.46
C ILE A 54 5.38 2.97 10.76
N TYR A 55 6.64 3.41 10.77
CA TYR A 55 7.09 4.55 9.97
C TYR A 55 8.53 4.41 9.47
N ASP A 56 8.83 5.12 8.37
CA ASP A 56 10.15 5.21 7.74
C ASP A 56 10.79 6.60 7.88
N ILE A 57 9.97 7.64 7.95
CA ILE A 57 10.41 9.03 7.97
C ILE A 57 9.57 9.79 8.99
N GLU A 58 10.22 10.40 9.98
CA GLU A 58 9.54 11.27 10.94
C GLU A 58 9.28 12.68 10.38
N PRO A 59 8.06 13.22 10.56
CA PRO A 59 7.78 14.62 10.28
C PRO A 59 8.53 15.53 11.27
N ARG A 60 8.73 16.79 10.89
CA ARG A 60 9.46 17.74 11.74
C ARG A 60 8.80 17.97 13.09
N THR A 61 7.51 18.31 13.07
CA THR A 61 6.63 18.34 14.23
C THR A 61 5.41 17.51 13.88
N ALA A 62 5.09 16.55 14.74
CA ALA A 62 3.91 15.74 14.56
C ALA A 62 2.65 16.54 14.92
N VAL A 63 1.68 16.54 14.03
CA VAL A 63 0.36 17.13 14.27
C VAL A 63 -0.48 16.14 15.09
N SER A 64 -1.37 16.64 15.95
CA SER A 64 -2.22 15.81 16.83
C SER A 64 -3.68 15.73 16.37
N ALA A 65 -4.03 16.35 15.24
CA ALA A 65 -5.37 16.41 14.67
C ALA A 65 -5.35 16.09 13.17
N GLY A 66 -6.49 15.65 12.62
CA GLY A 66 -6.66 15.42 11.19
C GLY A 66 -6.00 14.12 10.69
N ILE A 67 -5.14 14.24 9.67
CA ILE A 67 -4.36 13.15 9.03
C ILE A 67 -2.88 13.37 9.36
N PRO A 68 -2.40 12.92 10.54
CA PRO A 68 -1.17 13.46 11.08
C PRO A 68 0.11 13.00 10.35
N GLN A 69 0.09 11.84 9.66
CA GLN A 69 1.20 11.31 8.86
C GLN A 69 1.62 12.17 7.67
N TRP A 70 0.66 12.92 7.13
CA TRP A 70 0.86 13.78 5.97
C TRP A 70 0.52 15.23 6.33
N ALA A 71 0.44 15.53 7.62
CA ALA A 71 0.25 16.88 8.09
C ALA A 71 1.60 17.56 8.24
N PHE A 72 1.74 18.73 7.61
CA PHE A 72 2.80 19.66 7.92
C PHE A 72 2.24 20.70 8.88
N ASP A 73 2.78 20.71 10.11
CA ASP A 73 2.41 21.67 11.15
C ASP A 73 2.62 23.10 10.65
N ALA A 74 1.60 23.93 10.78
CA ALA A 74 1.65 25.35 10.41
C ALA A 74 2.85 26.08 11.03
N ASN A 75 3.23 25.71 12.26
CA ASN A 75 4.35 26.32 12.98
C ASN A 75 5.72 25.97 12.40
N ASP A 76 5.81 24.87 11.65
CA ASP A 76 7.04 24.50 10.94
C ASP A 76 7.18 25.19 9.59
N LEU A 77 6.07 25.77 9.09
CA LEU A 77 5.97 26.40 7.79
C LEU A 77 6.14 27.93 7.91
N THR A 78 6.70 28.52 6.85
CA THR A 78 6.77 29.97 6.66
C THR A 78 6.23 30.28 5.28
N ALA A 79 5.23 31.16 5.21
CA ALA A 79 4.63 31.56 3.95
C ALA A 79 5.70 32.13 3.00
N ASP A 80 5.64 31.71 1.74
CA ASP A 80 6.55 32.10 0.66
C ASP A 80 8.05 31.75 0.90
N ASP A 81 8.35 30.88 1.88
CA ASP A 81 9.73 30.44 2.17
C ASP A 81 9.83 28.90 2.26
N LEU A 82 11.03 28.38 1.99
CA LEU A 82 11.32 26.95 2.05
C LEU A 82 11.51 26.49 3.49
N SER A 83 10.55 25.70 3.95
CA SER A 83 10.50 25.16 5.31
C SER A 83 10.74 23.66 5.31
N SER A 84 11.68 23.16 6.13
CA SER A 84 11.89 21.71 6.30
C SER A 84 10.67 21.08 6.96
N VAL A 85 10.19 19.98 6.39
CA VAL A 85 9.00 19.24 6.87
C VAL A 85 9.33 17.87 7.46
N VAL A 86 10.58 17.44 7.39
CA VAL A 86 11.09 16.22 8.02
C VAL A 86 11.92 16.57 9.25
N LYS A 87 11.98 15.64 10.19
CA LYS A 87 12.80 15.79 11.40
C LYS A 87 14.26 16.05 11.06
N ALA A 88 14.87 16.98 11.79
CA ALA A 88 16.24 17.40 11.51
C ALA A 88 17.22 16.25 11.75
N GLY A 89 17.95 15.87 10.69
CA GLY A 89 18.98 14.85 10.75
C GLY A 89 18.47 13.43 10.71
N GLU A 90 17.26 13.22 10.17
CA GLU A 90 16.71 11.90 9.89
C GLU A 90 17.66 11.10 8.99
N ASP A 91 18.24 10.05 9.55
CA ASP A 91 19.19 9.17 8.87
C ASP A 91 18.41 8.06 8.17
N ILE A 92 18.81 7.74 6.93
CA ILE A 92 18.32 6.52 6.28
C ILE A 92 19.01 5.33 6.91
N ASP A 93 18.19 4.40 7.37
CA ASP A 93 18.60 3.10 7.89
C ASP A 93 19.67 2.41 7.03
N ASP A 94 20.61 1.71 7.68
CA ASP A 94 21.70 1.01 7.01
C ASP A 94 21.21 0.08 5.89
N ASP A 95 21.83 0.16 4.70
CA ASP A 95 21.47 -0.60 3.50
C ASP A 95 20.01 -0.36 3.00
N ALA A 96 19.34 0.72 3.43
CA ALA A 96 18.07 1.19 2.86
C ALA A 96 18.25 2.33 1.85
N TYR A 97 17.30 2.46 0.92
CA TYR A 97 17.33 3.43 -0.18
C TYR A 97 15.93 3.97 -0.44
N ILE A 98 15.74 5.28 -0.43
CA ILE A 98 14.43 5.90 -0.63
C ILE A 98 14.41 6.70 -1.92
N GLY A 99 13.39 6.46 -2.75
CA GLY A 99 13.18 7.12 -4.03
C GLY A 99 11.86 7.86 -4.08
N PHE A 100 11.89 9.19 -3.99
CA PHE A 100 10.74 10.06 -4.15
C PHE A 100 10.44 10.27 -5.63
N TYR A 101 9.22 10.01 -6.06
CA TYR A 101 8.81 10.11 -7.46
C TYR A 101 7.51 10.89 -7.67
N GLY A 102 6.86 11.39 -6.62
CA GLY A 102 5.67 12.20 -6.77
C GLY A 102 5.25 12.94 -5.51
N PHE A 103 4.22 13.74 -5.66
CA PHE A 103 3.61 14.57 -4.64
C PHE A 103 2.09 14.52 -4.80
N PHE A 104 1.36 14.62 -3.69
CA PHE A 104 -0.08 14.76 -3.67
C PHE A 104 -0.53 15.67 -2.53
N ASP A 105 -1.61 16.40 -2.70
CA ASP A 105 -2.24 17.21 -1.67
C ASP A 105 -3.63 16.64 -1.34
N LEU A 106 -3.85 16.34 -0.05
CA LEU A 106 -5.07 15.80 0.54
C LEU A 106 -5.98 16.88 1.13
N GLY A 107 -5.57 18.16 1.12
CA GLY A 107 -6.33 19.27 1.67
C GLY A 107 -7.72 19.44 1.06
N LEU A 108 -7.94 18.94 -0.16
CA LEU A 108 -9.25 18.91 -0.82
C LEU A 108 -10.16 17.76 -0.36
N GLU A 109 -9.60 16.70 0.24
CA GLU A 109 -10.33 15.49 0.62
C GLU A 109 -10.59 15.37 2.13
N ALA A 110 -9.88 16.13 2.97
CA ALA A 110 -9.99 16.05 4.43
C ALA A 110 -11.27 16.69 5.04
N GLY A 111 -12.24 17.09 4.21
CA GLY A 111 -13.51 17.65 4.69
C GLY A 111 -13.42 19.09 5.24
N GLU A 112 -12.28 19.77 5.14
CA GLU A 112 -12.19 21.22 5.39
C GLU A 112 -12.51 22.00 4.10
N THR A 113 -13.82 22.12 3.87
CA THR A 113 -14.55 23.14 3.09
C THR A 113 -13.83 24.03 2.06
N THR A 114 -14.36 23.89 0.83
CA THR A 114 -14.68 24.92 -0.19
C THR A 114 -13.60 25.42 -1.14
N GLY A 115 -13.57 24.80 -2.31
CA GLY A 115 -13.30 25.48 -3.57
C GLY A 115 -14.12 24.83 -4.67
N ALA A 116 -15.11 25.52 -5.22
CA ALA A 116 -15.62 25.19 -6.53
C ALA A 116 -14.45 25.25 -7.53
N ALA A 117 -14.53 24.54 -8.66
CA ALA A 117 -13.48 24.38 -9.68
C ALA A 117 -12.83 25.68 -10.24
N ASP A 118 -13.25 26.86 -9.77
CA ASP A 118 -12.75 28.18 -10.16
C ASP A 118 -12.30 29.07 -8.99
N THR A 119 -12.15 28.54 -7.76
CA THR A 119 -11.67 29.30 -6.59
C THR A 119 -10.34 28.70 -6.09
N PRO A 120 -9.25 29.49 -5.96
CA PRO A 120 -8.01 29.02 -5.35
C PRO A 120 -8.29 28.41 -3.97
N PRO A 121 -7.57 27.37 -3.53
CA PRO A 121 -7.78 26.80 -2.20
C PRO A 121 -7.66 27.90 -1.15
N SER A 122 -8.67 28.02 -0.29
CA SER A 122 -8.74 29.04 0.77
C SER A 122 -7.61 28.94 1.79
N ASN A 123 -6.85 27.84 1.75
CA ASN A 123 -5.85 27.44 2.71
C ASN A 123 -4.46 27.32 2.06
N GLY A 124 -4.07 28.24 1.15
CA GLY A 124 -2.72 28.36 0.57
C GLY A 124 -2.15 27.16 -0.21
N ALA A 125 -1.73 27.37 -1.46
CA ALA A 125 -1.17 26.33 -2.32
C ALA A 125 0.30 26.02 -2.02
N PHE A 126 0.72 24.77 -2.20
CA PHE A 126 2.13 24.40 -2.29
C PHE A 126 2.71 24.93 -3.60
N VAL A 127 3.72 25.80 -3.48
CA VAL A 127 4.41 26.41 -4.61
C VAL A 127 5.51 25.48 -5.10
N SER A 128 6.27 24.89 -4.18
CA SER A 128 7.40 24.02 -4.53
C SER A 128 7.83 23.07 -3.42
N ALA A 129 8.55 22.02 -3.82
CA ALA A 129 9.30 21.15 -2.94
C ALA A 129 10.77 21.07 -3.39
N LYS A 130 11.67 21.07 -2.42
CA LYS A 130 13.12 20.99 -2.60
C LYS A 130 13.68 19.83 -1.79
N PHE A 131 14.49 19.01 -2.44
CA PHE A 131 15.13 17.86 -1.82
C PHE A 131 16.62 18.16 -1.59
N VAL A 132 17.09 17.96 -0.38
CA VAL A 132 18.41 18.39 0.06
C VAL A 132 19.15 17.22 0.71
N ARG A 133 20.45 17.10 0.39
CA ARG A 133 21.39 16.17 1.02
C ARG A 133 22.54 16.95 1.61
N GLY A 134 22.56 17.10 2.93
CA GLY A 134 23.53 17.94 3.62
C GLY A 134 23.43 19.39 3.13
N SER A 135 24.46 19.90 2.46
CA SER A 135 24.46 21.24 1.87
C SER A 135 24.18 21.28 0.35
N SER A 136 23.83 20.15 -0.25
CA SER A 136 23.64 20.02 -1.70
C SER A 136 22.17 19.83 -2.07
N ASP A 137 21.74 20.51 -3.12
CA ASP A 137 20.40 20.37 -3.67
C ASP A 137 20.34 19.16 -4.61
N LEU A 138 19.38 18.25 -4.40
CA LEU A 138 19.20 17.07 -5.24
C LEU A 138 18.23 17.33 -6.40
N ASP A 139 17.08 17.92 -6.12
CA ASP A 139 16.12 18.37 -7.13
C ASP A 139 15.18 19.43 -6.55
N PHE A 140 14.47 20.09 -7.45
CA PHE A 140 13.45 21.08 -7.14
C PHE A 140 12.21 20.83 -8.00
N TRP A 141 11.07 20.71 -7.35
CA TRP A 141 9.78 20.49 -7.99
C TRP A 141 8.92 21.74 -7.82
N GLN A 142 8.50 22.32 -8.93
CA GLN A 142 7.43 23.32 -8.94
C GLN A 142 6.11 22.58 -8.81
N LEU A 143 5.30 22.92 -7.81
CA LEU A 143 4.05 22.23 -7.48
C LEU A 143 2.82 23.06 -7.81
N GLU A 144 2.96 24.38 -7.94
CA GLU A 144 1.86 25.32 -8.13
C GLU A 144 0.96 24.96 -9.33
N HIS A 145 1.55 24.48 -10.44
CA HIS A 145 0.76 24.11 -11.63
C HIS A 145 -0.14 22.88 -11.41
N LEU A 146 0.12 22.05 -10.38
CA LEU A 146 -0.73 20.91 -10.04
C LEU A 146 -2.11 21.35 -9.56
N TYR A 147 -2.25 22.58 -9.06
CA TYR A 147 -3.53 23.16 -8.62
C TYR A 147 -4.44 23.59 -9.78
N SER A 148 -4.00 23.40 -11.03
CA SER A 148 -4.85 23.58 -12.21
C SER A 148 -5.73 22.36 -12.52
N TYR A 149 -5.67 21.30 -11.70
CA TYR A 149 -6.38 20.04 -11.92
C TYR A 149 -7.22 19.64 -10.70
N ASP A 150 -8.26 18.84 -10.94
CA ASP A 150 -9.19 18.36 -9.90
C ASP A 150 -8.50 17.54 -8.79
N TYR A 151 -7.42 16.85 -9.13
CA TYR A 151 -6.58 16.13 -8.17
C TYR A 151 -5.20 16.77 -8.17
N VAL A 152 -4.81 17.34 -7.02
CA VAL A 152 -3.51 17.99 -6.87
C VAL A 152 -2.47 16.90 -6.67
N MET A 153 -2.05 16.27 -7.76
CA MET A 153 -1.15 15.13 -7.76
C MET A 153 -0.21 15.18 -8.96
N GLY A 154 1.07 14.96 -8.69
CA GLY A 154 2.09 14.96 -9.73
C GLY A 154 3.12 13.87 -9.53
N ILE A 155 3.72 13.42 -10.63
CA ILE A 155 4.83 12.46 -10.61
C ILE A 155 5.98 12.93 -11.50
N THR A 156 7.20 12.49 -11.21
CA THR A 156 8.39 12.84 -11.99
C THR A 156 9.05 11.59 -12.56
N ASN A 157 9.55 11.71 -13.80
CA ASN A 157 10.41 10.69 -14.42
C ASN A 157 11.88 10.77 -13.95
N ARG A 158 12.20 11.70 -13.06
CA ARG A 158 13.51 11.87 -12.41
C ARG A 158 13.33 11.70 -10.90
N PRO A 159 13.13 10.46 -10.41
CA PRO A 159 13.00 10.24 -8.98
C PRO A 159 14.22 10.75 -8.22
N VAL A 160 13.99 11.40 -7.09
CA VAL A 160 15.03 11.83 -6.17
C VAL A 160 15.38 10.65 -5.28
N ILE A 161 16.61 10.16 -5.38
CA ILE A 161 17.05 8.99 -4.64
C ILE A 161 18.02 9.40 -3.55
N TYR A 162 17.63 9.12 -2.32
CA TYR A 162 18.52 9.10 -1.18
C TYR A 162 19.12 7.70 -1.00
N THR A 163 20.38 7.65 -0.58
CA THR A 163 21.11 6.39 -0.34
C THR A 163 21.38 6.18 1.14
N SER A 164 21.77 4.95 1.50
CA SER A 164 22.22 4.63 2.86
C SER A 164 23.20 5.69 3.37
N ASP A 165 23.10 6.05 4.65
CA ASP A 165 23.93 7.06 5.31
C ASP A 165 23.64 8.53 4.93
N GLU A 166 22.64 8.79 4.09
CA GLU A 166 22.22 10.16 3.78
C GLU A 166 21.14 10.65 4.73
N LYS A 167 21.27 11.93 5.10
CA LYS A 167 20.24 12.66 5.84
C LYS A 167 19.19 13.17 4.90
N ILE A 168 17.94 12.80 5.15
CA ILE A 168 16.79 13.30 4.40
C ILE A 168 16.49 14.71 4.89
N ASP A 169 16.41 15.66 3.97
CA ASP A 169 15.81 16.97 4.22
C ASP A 169 14.93 17.34 3.03
N ILE A 170 13.63 17.44 3.28
CA ILE A 170 12.64 17.86 2.31
C ILE A 170 12.10 19.19 2.79
N LYS A 171 12.17 20.19 1.91
CA LYS A 171 11.65 21.52 2.17
C LYS A 171 10.48 21.81 1.26
N VAL A 172 9.43 22.42 1.78
CA VAL A 172 8.27 22.86 1.01
C VAL A 172 8.11 24.36 1.16
N CYS A 173 7.56 25.00 0.12
CA CYS A 173 7.16 26.39 0.13
C CYS A 173 5.68 26.43 -0.21
N CYS A 174 4.91 27.17 0.59
CA CYS A 174 3.47 27.35 0.43
C CYS A 174 3.11 28.84 0.52
N THR A 175 2.05 29.25 -0.16
CA THR A 175 1.64 30.67 -0.20
C THR A 175 1.10 31.18 1.15
N GLU A 176 0.66 30.28 2.02
CA GLU A 176 0.18 30.59 3.37
C GLU A 176 0.55 29.48 4.35
N ALA A 177 0.82 29.83 5.61
CA ALA A 177 1.28 28.91 6.66
C ALA A 177 0.50 29.10 7.98
N THR A 178 -0.74 29.59 7.92
CA THR A 178 -1.57 29.87 9.12
C THR A 178 -2.34 28.65 9.64
N THR A 179 -2.44 27.60 8.83
CA THR A 179 -3.11 26.33 9.15
C THR A 179 -2.24 25.17 8.71
N ASP A 180 -2.43 24.02 9.38
CA ASP A 180 -1.77 22.78 9.00
C ASP A 180 -2.11 22.43 7.55
N LYS A 181 -1.14 21.83 6.85
CA LYS A 181 -1.31 21.40 5.46
C LYS A 181 -1.31 19.89 5.39
N PHE A 182 -2.23 19.30 4.62
CA PHE A 182 -2.31 17.86 4.45
C PHE A 182 -1.81 17.47 3.07
N ALA A 183 -0.54 17.11 2.95
CA ALA A 183 0.07 16.71 1.70
C ALA A 183 1.15 15.66 1.90
N GLY A 184 1.41 14.87 0.86
CA GLY A 184 2.35 13.77 0.92
C GLY A 184 3.21 13.59 -0.30
N PHE A 185 4.21 12.74 -0.12
CA PHE A 185 5.14 12.37 -1.16
C PHE A 185 4.95 10.91 -1.53
N ARG A 186 4.91 10.63 -2.84
CA ARG A 186 5.00 9.26 -3.32
C ARG A 186 6.46 8.84 -3.33
N ALA A 187 6.76 7.80 -2.57
CA ALA A 187 8.09 7.26 -2.49
C ALA A 187 8.07 5.75 -2.35
N TYR A 188 9.11 5.12 -2.87
CA TYR A 188 9.43 3.73 -2.59
C TYR A 188 10.67 3.67 -1.72
N ILE A 189 10.68 2.74 -0.78
CA ILE A 189 11.87 2.32 -0.05
C ILE A 189 12.30 0.94 -0.56
N CYS A 190 13.61 0.76 -0.76
CA CYS A 190 14.22 -0.52 -0.98
C CYS A 190 15.16 -0.82 0.19
N GLU A 191 14.92 -1.92 0.88
CA GLU A 191 15.60 -2.25 2.14
C GLU A 191 15.78 -3.76 2.29
N PRO A 192 16.63 -4.23 3.22
CA PRO A 192 16.79 -5.66 3.48
C PRO A 192 15.48 -6.32 3.92
N ALA A 193 15.18 -7.50 3.34
CA ALA A 193 13.98 -8.25 3.66
C ALA A 193 13.91 -8.63 5.16
N GLY A 194 12.72 -8.52 5.76
CA GLY A 194 12.49 -8.86 7.17
C GLY A 194 13.01 -7.83 8.20
N ARG A 195 13.49 -6.66 7.76
CA ARG A 195 13.86 -5.53 8.65
C ARG A 195 12.63 -4.67 8.94
N ASN A 196 12.46 -4.16 10.17
CA ASN A 196 11.36 -3.25 10.55
C ASN A 196 9.97 -3.76 10.10
N ILE A 197 9.28 -3.00 9.24
CA ILE A 197 7.98 -3.35 8.62
C ILE A 197 8.13 -4.05 7.27
N SER A 198 9.35 -4.35 6.85
CA SER A 198 9.62 -4.98 5.57
C SER A 198 9.17 -6.43 5.57
N PRO A 199 8.36 -6.85 4.59
CA PRO A 199 7.98 -8.24 4.43
C PRO A 199 9.17 -9.19 4.45
N THR A 200 8.96 -10.37 5.01
CA THR A 200 9.94 -11.46 4.85
C THR A 200 9.83 -12.01 3.43
N LEU A 201 10.94 -11.99 2.69
CA LEU A 201 11.06 -12.74 1.45
C LEU A 201 11.29 -14.21 1.80
N GLY A 202 10.23 -14.90 2.19
CA GLY A 202 10.24 -16.35 2.29
C GLY A 202 10.32 -17.02 0.91
N PRO A 203 10.21 -18.36 0.85
CA PRO A 203 9.93 -19.15 -0.37
C PRO A 203 8.57 -18.80 -1.06
N GLU A 204 8.05 -17.63 -0.75
CA GLU A 204 6.74 -17.04 -1.01
C GLU A 204 6.78 -16.08 -2.22
N LEU A 205 7.95 -15.96 -2.89
CA LEU A 205 8.07 -15.47 -4.28
C LEU A 205 7.36 -16.36 -5.32
N ARG A 206 6.50 -17.26 -4.84
CA ARG A 206 5.33 -17.86 -5.50
C ARG A 206 4.36 -16.87 -6.15
N ALA A 207 4.58 -15.55 -6.06
CA ALA A 207 3.97 -14.57 -6.96
C ALA A 207 4.20 -14.92 -8.45
N ILE A 208 5.22 -15.75 -8.74
CA ILE A 208 5.26 -16.66 -9.88
C ILE A 208 5.28 -18.08 -9.31
N TYR A 209 4.13 -18.73 -9.20
CA TYR A 209 4.05 -20.06 -8.60
C TYR A 209 4.84 -21.07 -9.47
N GLY A 210 5.85 -21.71 -8.89
CA GLY A 210 6.87 -22.54 -9.58
C GLY A 210 8.32 -22.06 -9.41
N VAL A 211 8.55 -20.98 -8.64
CA VAL A 211 9.87 -20.44 -8.33
C VAL A 211 10.07 -20.46 -6.82
N ASP A 212 10.94 -21.34 -6.32
CA ASP A 212 11.20 -21.48 -4.87
C ASP A 212 12.05 -20.32 -4.33
N SER A 213 12.82 -19.67 -5.20
CA SER A 213 13.58 -18.46 -4.92
C SER A 213 13.73 -17.62 -6.18
N LEU A 214 13.66 -16.29 -6.06
CA LEU A 214 14.01 -15.36 -7.14
C LEU A 214 15.34 -15.73 -7.80
N ASP A 215 16.31 -16.22 -7.03
CA ASP A 215 17.65 -16.52 -7.52
C ASP A 215 17.69 -17.64 -8.57
N GLN A 216 16.61 -18.41 -8.71
CA GLN A 216 16.47 -19.43 -9.76
C GLN A 216 16.07 -18.85 -11.11
N LEU A 217 15.52 -17.64 -11.14
CA LEU A 217 15.08 -16.99 -12.38
C LEU A 217 16.25 -16.29 -13.07
N PRO A 218 16.21 -16.14 -14.41
CA PRO A 218 17.08 -15.20 -15.11
C PRO A 218 16.90 -13.78 -14.55
N LEU A 219 17.99 -13.00 -14.51
CA LEU A 219 18.03 -11.67 -13.90
C LEU A 219 16.90 -10.73 -14.38
N ASP A 220 16.55 -10.77 -15.65
CA ASP A 220 15.48 -9.92 -16.20
C ASP A 220 14.09 -10.30 -15.68
N GLU A 221 13.84 -11.59 -15.41
CA GLU A 221 12.60 -12.04 -14.77
C GLU A 221 12.61 -11.71 -13.28
N GLN A 222 13.76 -11.82 -12.60
CA GLN A 222 13.89 -11.38 -11.20
C GLN A 222 13.49 -9.92 -11.04
N LYS A 223 14.02 -9.04 -11.91
CA LYS A 223 13.71 -7.62 -11.93
C LYS A 223 12.21 -7.37 -12.11
N LYS A 224 11.56 -8.07 -13.04
CA LYS A 224 10.11 -7.91 -13.28
C LYS A 224 9.26 -8.31 -12.08
N VAL A 225 9.68 -9.31 -11.30
CA VAL A 225 8.94 -9.76 -10.11
C VAL A 225 9.14 -8.79 -8.95
N ALA A 226 10.38 -8.40 -8.67
CA ALA A 226 10.71 -7.58 -7.52
C ALA A 226 10.03 -6.20 -7.55
N VAL A 227 9.76 -5.65 -8.74
CA VAL A 227 9.11 -4.33 -8.89
C VAL A 227 7.58 -4.35 -8.79
N ARG A 228 6.94 -5.51 -8.65
CA ARG A 228 5.46 -5.62 -8.53
C ARG A 228 4.92 -5.25 -7.16
N ALA A 229 5.79 -5.05 -6.18
CA ALA A 229 5.40 -4.78 -4.80
C ALA A 229 4.64 -3.45 -4.64
N GLY A 230 3.86 -3.36 -3.56
CA GLY A 230 3.04 -2.20 -3.25
C GLY A 230 1.60 -2.29 -3.76
N ILE A 231 0.86 -1.19 -3.63
CA ILE A 231 -0.56 -1.11 -3.97
C ILE A 231 -0.80 0.05 -4.93
N ASP A 232 -1.55 -0.19 -6.00
CA ASP A 232 -1.85 0.83 -7.00
C ASP A 232 -3.29 1.33 -6.80
N PRO A 233 -3.54 2.66 -6.77
CA PRO A 233 -4.88 3.21 -6.71
C PRO A 233 -5.73 2.70 -7.86
N LEU A 234 -7.02 2.43 -7.65
CA LEU A 234 -7.90 1.93 -8.73
C LEU A 234 -7.95 2.83 -9.97
N THR A 235 -7.65 4.13 -9.82
CA THR A 235 -7.55 5.10 -10.92
C THR A 235 -6.27 4.97 -11.75
N GLU A 236 -5.24 4.31 -11.22
CA GLU A 236 -3.95 4.04 -11.87
C GLU A 236 -3.85 2.61 -12.44
N VAL A 237 -4.92 1.83 -12.37
CA VAL A 237 -4.95 0.43 -12.84
C VAL A 237 -5.76 0.33 -14.12
N THR A 238 -5.16 -0.23 -15.19
CA THR A 238 -5.87 -0.47 -16.45
C THR A 238 -6.68 -1.76 -16.40
N PRO A 239 -7.72 -1.93 -17.24
CA PRO A 239 -8.41 -3.21 -17.37
C PRO A 239 -7.48 -4.39 -17.66
N ALA A 240 -6.44 -4.18 -18.49
CA ALA A 240 -5.45 -5.21 -18.80
C ALA A 240 -4.63 -5.62 -17.57
N MET A 241 -4.32 -4.68 -16.67
CA MET A 241 -3.65 -4.99 -15.39
C MET A 241 -4.58 -5.76 -14.47
N VAL A 242 -5.87 -5.40 -14.41
CA VAL A 242 -6.88 -6.16 -13.66
C VAL A 242 -6.94 -7.60 -14.17
N ASP A 243 -7.09 -7.79 -15.48
CA ASP A 243 -7.14 -9.12 -16.10
C ASP A 243 -5.86 -9.92 -15.81
N ASP A 244 -4.68 -9.31 -15.91
CA ASP A 244 -3.40 -9.94 -15.61
C ASP A 244 -3.30 -10.37 -14.12
N ILE A 245 -3.73 -9.52 -13.18
CA ILE A 245 -3.77 -9.86 -11.75
C ILE A 245 -4.71 -11.06 -11.51
N TYR A 246 -5.94 -11.00 -12.01
CA TYR A 246 -6.91 -12.09 -11.81
C TYR A 246 -6.46 -13.38 -12.49
N ASN A 247 -5.94 -13.32 -13.73
CA ASN A 247 -5.45 -14.50 -14.44
C ASN A 247 -4.28 -15.16 -13.69
N ARG A 248 -3.31 -14.39 -13.17
CA ARG A 248 -2.23 -14.92 -12.34
C ARG A 248 -2.74 -15.53 -11.04
N ALA A 249 -3.69 -14.87 -10.37
CA ALA A 249 -4.31 -15.39 -9.15
C ALA A 249 -4.98 -16.73 -9.39
N VAL A 250 -5.85 -16.80 -10.40
CA VAL A 250 -6.62 -18.00 -10.79
C VAL A 250 -5.70 -19.15 -11.19
N GLN A 251 -4.73 -18.91 -12.08
CA GLN A 251 -3.79 -19.95 -12.49
C GLN A 251 -3.00 -20.51 -11.32
N THR A 252 -2.53 -19.61 -10.43
CA THR A 252 -1.76 -20.00 -9.25
C THR A 252 -2.59 -20.81 -8.27
N LEU A 253 -3.81 -20.39 -7.98
CA LEU A 253 -4.70 -21.11 -7.06
C LEU A 253 -4.99 -22.53 -7.55
N TYR A 254 -5.27 -22.75 -8.84
CA TYR A 254 -5.41 -24.10 -9.38
C TYR A 254 -4.13 -24.92 -9.30
N GLN A 255 -2.97 -24.29 -9.53
CA GLN A 255 -1.69 -24.99 -9.37
C GLN A 255 -1.43 -25.37 -7.90
N MET A 256 -1.84 -24.55 -6.93
CA MET A 256 -1.74 -24.89 -5.50
C MET A 256 -2.55 -26.14 -5.12
N VAL A 257 -3.71 -26.36 -5.74
CA VAL A 257 -4.50 -27.59 -5.58
C VAL A 257 -3.71 -28.81 -6.05
N VAL A 258 -3.08 -28.73 -7.23
CA VAL A 258 -2.27 -29.81 -7.80
C VAL A 258 -1.06 -30.11 -6.91
N ASP A 259 -0.34 -29.09 -6.49
CA ASP A 259 0.83 -29.22 -5.62
C ASP A 259 0.52 -29.81 -4.25
N ALA A 260 -0.69 -29.56 -3.75
CA ALA A 260 -1.18 -30.18 -2.53
C ALA A 260 -1.58 -31.66 -2.70
N GLY A 261 -1.50 -32.21 -3.92
CA GLY A 261 -1.90 -33.57 -4.24
C GLY A 261 -3.41 -33.78 -4.26
N LEU A 262 -4.18 -32.70 -4.36
CA LEU A 262 -5.65 -32.74 -4.35
C LEU A 262 -6.25 -32.90 -5.76
N ALA A 263 -5.43 -32.73 -6.80
CA ALA A 263 -5.72 -33.02 -8.19
C ALA A 263 -4.42 -33.47 -8.89
N ASN A 264 -4.52 -34.31 -9.92
CA ASN A 264 -3.35 -34.80 -10.66
C ASN A 264 -2.90 -33.82 -11.77
N SER A 265 -3.73 -32.83 -12.12
CA SER A 265 -3.43 -31.83 -13.15
C SER A 265 -4.25 -30.56 -12.96
N ILE A 266 -3.83 -29.44 -13.59
CA ILE A 266 -4.62 -28.20 -13.63
C ILE A 266 -5.99 -28.45 -14.27
N ALA A 267 -6.08 -29.32 -15.28
CA ALA A 267 -7.35 -29.63 -15.94
C ALA A 267 -8.33 -30.27 -14.95
N GLU A 268 -7.88 -31.27 -14.21
CA GLU A 268 -8.67 -31.90 -13.15
C GLU A 268 -9.02 -30.92 -12.01
N ALA A 269 -8.07 -30.03 -11.64
CA ALA A 269 -8.34 -28.99 -10.65
C ALA A 269 -9.48 -28.06 -11.10
N LYS A 270 -9.50 -27.65 -12.38
CA LYS A 270 -10.58 -26.83 -12.95
C LYS A 270 -11.94 -27.53 -13.02
N GLU A 271 -11.95 -28.85 -13.14
CA GLU A 271 -13.19 -29.64 -13.15
C GLU A 271 -13.77 -29.81 -11.75
N ASN A 272 -12.91 -29.93 -10.73
CA ASN A 272 -13.32 -30.29 -9.36
C ASN A 272 -13.32 -29.11 -8.37
N TYR A 273 -12.68 -27.99 -8.71
CA TYR A 273 -12.55 -26.82 -7.84
C TYR A 273 -13.08 -25.55 -8.50
N VAL A 274 -13.67 -24.69 -7.68
CA VAL A 274 -14.15 -23.37 -8.07
C VAL A 274 -13.31 -22.29 -7.40
N ILE A 275 -13.16 -21.16 -8.09
CA ILE A 275 -12.55 -19.94 -7.55
C ILE A 275 -13.61 -18.86 -7.51
N ARG A 276 -13.80 -18.26 -6.33
CA ARG A 276 -14.76 -17.19 -6.09
C ARG A 276 -14.17 -16.14 -5.14
N GLU A 277 -14.86 -15.03 -4.96
CA GLU A 277 -14.51 -14.08 -3.89
C GLU A 277 -14.83 -14.71 -2.53
N ALA A 278 -13.94 -14.52 -1.57
CA ALA A 278 -14.16 -14.97 -0.20
C ALA A 278 -15.16 -14.06 0.50
N VAL A 279 -16.01 -14.65 1.34
CA VAL A 279 -17.01 -13.91 2.11
C VAL A 279 -16.53 -13.83 3.56
N GLY A 280 -16.19 -12.63 4.00
CA GLY A 280 -15.97 -12.35 5.42
C GLY A 280 -17.27 -11.92 6.07
N GLY A 281 -17.50 -12.31 7.31
CA GLY A 281 -18.69 -11.94 8.06
C GLY A 281 -18.62 -12.41 9.50
N ASP A 282 -19.66 -12.07 10.25
CA ASP A 282 -19.89 -12.55 11.62
C ASP A 282 -20.55 -13.94 11.57
N ASP A 283 -19.84 -14.95 12.06
CA ASP A 283 -20.32 -16.34 12.07
C ASP A 283 -21.57 -16.52 12.95
N SER A 284 -21.89 -15.59 13.86
CA SER A 284 -23.10 -15.67 14.68
C SER A 284 -24.39 -15.28 13.95
N ASP A 285 -24.28 -14.49 12.87
CA ASP A 285 -25.42 -13.98 12.08
C ASP A 285 -25.46 -14.54 10.64
N ALA A 286 -24.33 -15.04 10.12
CA ALA A 286 -24.17 -15.50 8.74
C ALA A 286 -23.53 -16.90 8.61
N THR A 287 -23.86 -17.84 9.50
CA THR A 287 -23.29 -19.22 9.61
C THR A 287 -23.16 -19.99 8.31
N ASP A 288 -24.07 -19.76 7.35
CA ASP A 288 -24.18 -20.58 6.15
C ASP A 288 -23.26 -20.09 5.00
N PHE A 289 -22.66 -18.89 5.11
CA PHE A 289 -21.99 -18.22 3.99
C PHE A 289 -20.67 -17.48 4.35
N VAL A 290 -19.99 -17.80 5.45
CA VAL A 290 -18.75 -17.13 5.87
C VAL A 290 -17.52 -18.03 5.68
N ASP A 291 -16.49 -17.52 4.99
CA ASP A 291 -15.17 -18.18 4.87
C ASP A 291 -14.22 -17.79 6.00
N PHE A 292 -14.32 -16.56 6.50
CA PHE A 292 -13.46 -15.99 7.54
C PHE A 292 -14.27 -15.17 8.52
N ASP A 293 -14.14 -15.53 9.80
CA ASP A 293 -14.75 -14.79 10.90
C ASP A 293 -13.96 -13.50 11.17
N GLN A 294 -14.66 -12.37 11.10
CA GLN A 294 -14.07 -11.07 11.43
C GLN A 294 -14.06 -10.84 12.95
N SER A 295 -13.03 -10.17 13.46
CA SER A 295 -12.71 -10.19 14.89
C SER A 295 -13.84 -9.76 15.85
N ALA A 296 -14.15 -10.68 16.76
CA ALA A 296 -14.54 -10.58 18.18
C ALA A 296 -15.80 -9.80 18.62
N THR A 297 -16.15 -8.70 17.97
CA THR A 297 -17.34 -7.91 18.33
C THR A 297 -18.19 -7.63 17.10
N ALA A 298 -19.34 -8.33 17.05
CA ALA A 298 -20.39 -8.12 16.07
C ALA A 298 -20.73 -6.63 15.93
N GLN A 299 -20.61 -6.09 14.72
CA GLN A 299 -21.17 -4.78 14.40
C GLN A 299 -22.70 -4.86 14.50
N THR A 300 -23.29 -4.10 15.42
CA THR A 300 -24.75 -4.11 15.65
C THR A 300 -25.57 -3.43 14.55
N THR A 301 -24.92 -2.62 13.69
CA THR A 301 -25.57 -1.89 12.58
C THR A 301 -24.59 -1.70 11.42
N GLY A 302 -25.02 -1.89 10.16
CA GLY A 302 -24.20 -1.58 8.98
C GLY A 302 -24.06 -2.73 7.99
N GLN A 303 -23.04 -2.68 7.12
CA GLN A 303 -22.67 -3.81 6.26
C GLN A 303 -22.07 -4.90 7.16
N GLN A 304 -22.75 -6.04 7.26
CA GLN A 304 -22.29 -7.17 8.10
C GLN A 304 -21.03 -7.86 7.55
N ASN A 305 -20.74 -7.65 6.26
CA ASN A 305 -19.56 -8.19 5.62
C ASN A 305 -18.45 -7.14 5.64
N TRP A 306 -17.29 -7.49 6.19
CA TRP A 306 -16.08 -6.66 6.17
C TRP A 306 -16.13 -5.36 6.98
N ALA A 307 -16.93 -5.30 8.05
CA ALA A 307 -16.91 -4.18 8.99
C ALA A 307 -15.86 -4.41 10.09
N GLN A 308 -15.12 -3.36 10.44
CA GLN A 308 -14.18 -3.35 11.56
C GLN A 308 -14.77 -2.47 12.66
N ASP A 309 -15.12 -3.08 13.79
CA ASP A 309 -15.65 -2.39 14.96
C ASP A 309 -14.57 -1.51 15.60
N ALA A 310 -14.94 -0.27 15.93
CA ALA A 310 -14.13 0.67 16.69
C ALA A 310 -13.49 0.05 17.94
N SER A 311 -14.20 -0.85 18.64
CA SER A 311 -13.72 -1.45 19.89
C SER A 311 -12.59 -2.47 19.71
N ALA A 312 -12.42 -2.99 18.49
CA ALA A 312 -11.35 -3.93 18.11
C ALA A 312 -10.12 -3.22 17.52
N ILE A 313 -10.18 -1.90 17.32
CA ILE A 313 -9.12 -1.11 16.69
C ILE A 313 -8.46 -0.19 17.72
N THR A 314 -7.13 -0.19 17.75
CA THR A 314 -6.35 0.88 18.38
C THR A 314 -5.84 1.83 17.30
N ALA A 315 -6.19 3.11 17.42
CA ALA A 315 -5.75 4.13 16.47
C ALA A 315 -4.21 4.22 16.46
N GLY A 316 -3.61 4.25 15.27
CA GLY A 316 -2.16 4.34 15.13
C GLY A 316 -1.39 3.01 15.21
N ASP A 317 -2.05 1.92 15.62
CA ASP A 317 -1.44 0.59 15.74
C ASP A 317 -1.95 -0.40 14.68
N LEU A 318 -1.16 -1.43 14.35
CA LEU A 318 -1.61 -2.51 13.46
C LEU A 318 -2.52 -3.48 14.22
N SER A 319 -3.83 -3.33 14.05
CA SER A 319 -4.85 -4.16 14.72
C SER A 319 -5.30 -5.31 13.82
N SER A 320 -5.34 -6.55 14.35
CA SER A 320 -5.92 -7.72 13.66
C SER A 320 -7.41 -7.50 13.43
N VAL A 321 -7.87 -7.71 12.19
CA VAL A 321 -9.31 -7.59 11.84
C VAL A 321 -10.01 -8.94 11.68
N LEU A 322 -9.28 -10.03 11.88
CA LEU A 322 -9.80 -11.40 11.90
C LEU A 322 -9.80 -11.95 13.33
N ALA A 323 -10.68 -12.93 13.58
CA ALA A 323 -10.70 -13.62 14.86
C ALA A 323 -9.33 -14.29 15.17
N SER A 324 -8.95 -14.29 16.46
CA SER A 324 -7.66 -14.85 16.88
C SER A 324 -7.54 -16.33 16.50
N GLY A 325 -6.40 -16.70 15.91
CA GLY A 325 -6.12 -18.08 15.51
C GLY A 325 -6.75 -18.49 14.18
N THR A 326 -7.32 -17.55 13.40
CA THR A 326 -7.84 -17.81 12.06
C THR A 326 -6.80 -18.49 11.17
N LYS A 327 -7.26 -19.51 10.43
CA LYS A 327 -6.46 -20.27 9.47
C LYS A 327 -7.23 -20.41 8.17
N VAL A 328 -6.51 -20.59 7.07
CA VAL A 328 -7.13 -21.03 5.82
C VAL A 328 -7.73 -22.43 6.04
N PRO A 329 -9.02 -22.67 5.73
CA PRO A 329 -9.64 -23.97 5.92
C PRO A 329 -8.94 -25.10 5.17
N ASP A 330 -9.17 -26.34 5.62
CA ASP A 330 -8.64 -27.54 4.98
C ASP A 330 -9.08 -27.61 3.51
N LYS A 331 -8.18 -28.05 2.62
CA LYS A 331 -8.38 -28.13 1.16
C LYS A 331 -8.71 -26.81 0.46
N LYS A 332 -8.64 -25.67 1.15
CA LYS A 332 -8.83 -24.34 0.55
C LYS A 332 -7.51 -23.61 0.36
N PHE A 333 -7.49 -22.69 -0.61
CA PHE A 333 -6.35 -21.83 -0.89
C PHE A 333 -6.85 -20.42 -1.14
N ILE A 334 -6.09 -19.40 -0.70
CA ILE A 334 -6.49 -18.00 -0.89
C ILE A 334 -5.42 -17.16 -1.56
N ALA A 335 -5.89 -16.15 -2.28
CA ALA A 335 -5.09 -15.10 -2.89
C ALA A 335 -5.67 -13.73 -2.51
N VAL A 336 -4.87 -12.86 -1.89
CA VAL A 336 -5.24 -11.48 -1.59
C VAL A 336 -4.64 -10.56 -2.66
N ILE A 337 -5.49 -9.79 -3.34
CA ILE A 337 -5.12 -9.01 -4.53
C ILE A 337 -5.27 -7.49 -4.36
N GLY A 338 -5.82 -7.03 -3.25
CA GLY A 338 -6.02 -5.61 -2.97
C GLY A 338 -7.10 -5.37 -1.94
N PHE A 339 -7.72 -4.19 -1.98
CA PHE A 339 -8.78 -3.81 -1.05
C PHE A 339 -9.75 -2.81 -1.68
N ALA A 340 -10.87 -2.59 -1.01
CA ALA A 340 -11.76 -1.46 -1.21
C ALA A 340 -12.11 -0.88 0.15
N ASP A 341 -12.26 0.44 0.23
CA ASP A 341 -12.69 1.14 1.44
C ASP A 341 -14.02 1.84 1.16
N LYS A 342 -15.04 1.45 1.91
CA LYS A 342 -16.40 1.98 1.83
C LYS A 342 -16.75 2.90 2.99
N THR A 343 -15.79 3.17 3.87
CA THR A 343 -15.96 4.11 4.98
C THR A 343 -16.24 5.51 4.42
N ALA A 344 -17.28 6.17 4.91
CA ALA A 344 -17.69 7.50 4.42
C ALA A 344 -16.54 8.53 4.48
N ASN A 345 -15.66 8.38 5.48
CA ASN A 345 -14.42 9.09 5.61
C ASN A 345 -13.29 8.04 5.75
N PRO A 346 -12.59 7.66 4.67
CA PRO A 346 -11.52 6.66 4.74
C PRO A 346 -10.43 7.06 5.74
N SER A 347 -9.95 6.09 6.53
CA SER A 347 -8.94 6.35 7.56
C SER A 347 -7.85 5.27 7.65
N LEU A 348 -7.85 4.30 6.73
CA LEU A 348 -6.85 3.24 6.67
C LEU A 348 -5.51 3.81 6.18
N ILE A 349 -4.48 3.61 6.98
CA ILE A 349 -3.11 4.01 6.71
C ILE A 349 -2.36 2.94 5.94
N GLY A 350 -2.48 1.71 6.45
CA GLY A 350 -1.76 0.57 5.92
C GLY A 350 -2.41 -0.74 6.29
N MET A 351 -2.06 -1.75 5.49
CA MET A 351 -2.57 -3.11 5.62
C MET A 351 -1.40 -4.08 5.54
N SER A 352 -1.28 -4.95 6.53
CA SER A 352 -0.30 -6.04 6.52
C SER A 352 -1.00 -7.39 6.40
N LEU A 353 -0.41 -8.25 5.60
CA LEU A 353 -0.84 -9.63 5.41
C LEU A 353 0.17 -10.53 6.09
N ASN A 354 -0.26 -11.30 7.09
CA ASN A 354 0.62 -12.07 7.94
C ASN A 354 0.28 -13.55 7.88
N ASP A 355 1.32 -14.38 7.89
CA ASP A 355 1.20 -15.77 8.31
C ASP A 355 1.83 -15.94 9.70
N GLY A 356 1.68 -17.11 10.31
CA GLY A 356 2.25 -17.37 11.64
C GLY A 356 3.78 -17.33 11.68
N ALA A 357 4.46 -17.15 10.54
CA ALA A 357 5.92 -16.98 10.45
C ALA A 357 6.32 -15.50 10.33
N GLY A 358 5.42 -14.60 9.91
CA GLY A 358 5.62 -13.16 9.90
C GLY A 358 4.80 -12.43 8.85
N MET A 359 5.23 -11.21 8.54
CA MET A 359 4.59 -10.37 7.53
C MET A 359 5.00 -10.84 6.12
N LYS A 360 4.00 -11.18 5.30
CA LYS A 360 4.16 -11.55 3.89
C LYS A 360 4.11 -10.35 2.96
N GLU A 361 3.31 -9.34 3.30
CA GLU A 361 3.17 -8.13 2.52
C GLU A 361 2.71 -6.96 3.39
N PHE A 362 3.09 -5.75 2.99
CA PHE A 362 2.63 -4.50 3.58
C PHE A 362 2.24 -3.51 2.47
N TRP A 363 1.06 -2.92 2.61
CA TRP A 363 0.56 -1.88 1.71
C TRP A 363 0.39 -0.58 2.48
N GLN A 364 1.00 0.50 1.99
CA GLN A 364 0.63 1.87 2.39
C GLN A 364 -0.57 2.28 1.54
N THR A 365 -1.73 2.52 2.15
CA THR A 365 -3.01 2.61 1.44
C THR A 365 -3.49 4.03 1.20
N GLU A 366 -2.97 5.04 1.90
CA GLU A 366 -3.59 6.37 1.87
C GLU A 366 -3.49 7.07 0.52
N HIS A 367 -2.41 6.82 -0.22
CA HIS A 367 -2.25 7.42 -1.54
C HIS A 367 -3.31 6.91 -2.55
N CYS A 368 -4.06 5.85 -2.20
CA CYS A 368 -5.21 5.38 -2.98
C CYS A 368 -6.46 6.26 -2.82
N TYR A 369 -6.47 7.22 -1.89
CA TYR A 369 -7.63 8.09 -1.64
C TYR A 369 -7.63 9.36 -2.48
N VAL A 370 -6.45 9.91 -2.83
CA VAL A 370 -6.20 11.20 -3.54
C VAL A 370 -7.07 11.47 -4.78
N ALA A 371 -7.64 10.43 -5.42
CA ALA A 371 -8.42 10.53 -6.65
C ALA A 371 -9.95 10.40 -6.44
N ASN A 372 -10.44 10.55 -5.20
CA ASN A 372 -11.81 10.63 -4.67
C ASN A 372 -13.03 9.94 -5.35
N ALA A 373 -12.89 8.93 -6.21
CA ALA A 373 -14.06 8.26 -6.78
C ALA A 373 -14.34 6.87 -6.17
N LYS A 374 -13.30 6.14 -5.77
CA LYS A 374 -13.40 4.74 -5.31
C LYS A 374 -12.24 4.44 -4.37
N GLY A 375 -12.47 4.53 -3.05
CA GLY A 375 -11.49 4.12 -2.05
C GLY A 375 -11.06 2.66 -2.29
N GLY A 376 -9.77 2.43 -2.50
CA GLY A 376 -9.21 1.11 -2.74
C GLY A 376 -8.05 1.08 -3.72
N GLY A 377 -7.40 -0.08 -3.78
CA GLY A 377 -6.29 -0.34 -4.69
C GLY A 377 -6.14 -1.82 -5.03
N LEU A 378 -5.33 -2.12 -6.03
CA LEU A 378 -4.94 -3.47 -6.42
C LEU A 378 -3.43 -3.62 -6.42
N SER A 379 -2.95 -4.79 -6.01
CA SER A 379 -1.53 -5.11 -6.01
C SER A 379 -1.21 -6.04 -7.17
N GLN A 380 -0.13 -5.72 -7.88
CA GLN A 380 0.44 -6.64 -8.86
C GLN A 380 1.21 -7.79 -8.20
N ARG A 381 1.52 -7.66 -6.90
CA ARG A 381 2.14 -8.70 -6.07
C ARG A 381 1.06 -9.38 -5.22
N ILE A 382 0.50 -10.43 -5.80
CA ILE A 382 -0.54 -11.22 -5.16
C ILE A 382 0.05 -11.99 -3.99
N THR A 383 -0.64 -11.95 -2.84
CA THR A 383 -0.22 -12.68 -1.64
C THR A 383 -1.05 -13.95 -1.50
N TYR A 384 -0.39 -15.10 -1.39
CA TYR A 384 -1.06 -16.40 -1.35
C TYR A 384 -0.95 -17.08 0.02
N PHE A 385 -1.97 -17.84 0.39
CA PHE A 385 -1.94 -18.67 1.59
C PHE A 385 -2.46 -20.08 1.27
N LYS A 386 -1.79 -21.07 1.86
CA LYS A 386 -2.14 -22.49 1.70
C LYS A 386 -3.14 -22.92 2.76
N GLN A 387 -3.88 -24.00 2.50
CA GLN A 387 -4.68 -24.70 3.51
C GLN A 387 -3.92 -24.85 4.85
N ASN A 388 -4.63 -24.70 5.95
CA ASN A 388 -4.14 -24.79 7.33
C ASN A 388 -3.07 -23.76 7.73
N SER A 389 -2.67 -22.84 6.84
CA SER A 389 -1.76 -21.75 7.19
C SER A 389 -2.48 -20.75 8.10
N PRO A 390 -1.84 -20.23 9.16
CA PRO A 390 -2.37 -19.07 9.87
C PRO A 390 -2.57 -17.93 8.88
N PHE A 391 -3.68 -17.23 9.02
CA PHE A 391 -4.07 -16.12 8.15
C PHE A 391 -4.54 -14.97 9.02
N ASP A 392 -3.81 -13.87 8.96
CA ASP A 392 -4.09 -12.67 9.73
C ASP A 392 -3.95 -11.44 8.82
N ILE A 393 -4.97 -10.58 8.85
CA ILE A 393 -4.95 -9.28 8.20
C ILE A 393 -4.92 -8.25 9.32
N LYS A 394 -3.87 -7.44 9.36
CA LYS A 394 -3.79 -6.32 10.30
C LYS A 394 -3.93 -5.01 9.55
N MET A 395 -4.76 -4.13 10.08
CA MET A 395 -5.05 -2.83 9.52
C MET A 395 -4.68 -1.74 10.51
N ASN A 396 -4.09 -0.67 10.00
CA ASN A 396 -3.72 0.51 10.76
C ASN A 396 -4.66 1.66 10.40
N PHE A 397 -5.35 2.23 11.38
CA PHE A 397 -6.33 3.29 11.17
C PHE A 397 -5.95 4.56 11.94
N LYS A 398 -6.23 5.73 11.36
CA LYS A 398 -6.00 7.04 12.00
C LYS A 398 -6.85 7.25 13.24
N VAL A 399 -8.04 6.67 13.23
CA VAL A 399 -9.06 6.85 14.25
C VAL A 399 -9.71 5.52 14.59
N ALA A 400 -9.92 5.28 15.89
CA ALA A 400 -10.68 4.14 16.37
C ALA A 400 -12.18 4.43 16.22
N ARG A 401 -12.73 4.09 15.06
CA ARG A 401 -14.16 4.13 14.74
C ARG A 401 -14.53 2.93 13.89
N ASP A 402 -15.82 2.81 13.59
CA ASP A 402 -16.28 1.81 12.64
C ASP A 402 -15.76 2.11 11.24
N ASN A 403 -15.11 1.11 10.64
CA ASN A 403 -14.57 1.18 9.29
C ASN A 403 -15.15 0.04 8.44
N PHE A 404 -15.21 0.26 7.12
CA PHE A 404 -15.78 -0.68 6.15
C PHE A 404 -14.75 -0.99 5.07
N VAL A 405 -13.63 -1.59 5.48
CA VAL A 405 -12.55 -2.01 4.59
C VAL A 405 -12.75 -3.45 4.17
N ILE A 406 -12.83 -3.67 2.86
CA ILE A 406 -13.04 -4.96 2.21
C ILE A 406 -11.73 -5.42 1.55
N PRO A 407 -11.00 -6.37 2.15
CA PRO A 407 -9.92 -7.07 1.46
C PRO A 407 -10.48 -7.81 0.24
N ARG A 408 -9.82 -7.68 -0.92
CA ARG A 408 -10.17 -8.43 -2.13
C ARG A 408 -9.45 -9.77 -2.07
N ILE A 409 -10.18 -10.80 -1.64
CA ILE A 409 -9.67 -12.16 -1.45
C ILE A 409 -10.37 -13.09 -2.44
N LEU A 410 -9.59 -13.86 -3.19
CA LEU A 410 -10.07 -15.01 -3.95
C LEU A 410 -9.83 -16.28 -3.14
N ILE A 411 -10.82 -17.16 -3.07
CA ILE A 411 -10.73 -18.47 -2.45
C ILE A 411 -10.96 -19.56 -3.50
N CYS A 412 -10.10 -20.57 -3.47
CA CYS A 412 -10.25 -21.80 -4.24
C CYS A 412 -10.69 -22.92 -3.31
N GLU A 413 -11.81 -23.56 -3.63
CA GLU A 413 -12.41 -24.64 -2.84
C GLU A 413 -13.02 -25.70 -3.76
N GLN A 414 -13.36 -26.87 -3.20
CA GLN A 414 -13.92 -27.96 -3.97
C GLN A 414 -15.39 -27.67 -4.30
N TYR A 415 -15.86 -28.04 -5.49
CA TYR A 415 -17.29 -28.00 -5.80
C TYR A 415 -18.08 -28.87 -4.80
N GLY A 416 -19.22 -28.35 -4.34
CA GLY A 416 -20.04 -29.04 -3.33
C GLY A 416 -19.70 -28.71 -1.87
N ASP A 417 -18.67 -27.89 -1.61
CA ASP A 417 -18.45 -27.28 -0.30
C ASP A 417 -19.58 -26.29 0.03
N VAL A 418 -19.77 -25.96 1.33
CA VAL A 418 -20.95 -25.25 1.89
C VAL A 418 -21.45 -24.07 1.06
N ILE A 419 -20.56 -23.20 0.57
CA ILE A 419 -20.93 -22.00 -0.21
C ILE A 419 -21.06 -22.30 -1.71
N SER A 420 -20.34 -23.31 -2.19
CA SER A 420 -20.30 -23.74 -3.59
C SER A 420 -21.13 -24.99 -3.86
N SER A 421 -22.12 -25.28 -3.00
CA SER A 421 -23.07 -26.37 -3.21
C SER A 421 -23.96 -26.03 -4.41
N ALA A 422 -24.06 -26.96 -5.36
CA ALA A 422 -24.78 -26.79 -6.62
C ALA A 422 -26.28 -26.55 -6.44
#